data_AF-A0A093XUM9-F1
#
_entry.id   AF-A0A093XUM9-F1
#
_cell.length_a   1.000
_cell.length_b   1.000
_cell.length_c   1.000
_cell.angle_alpha   90.00
_cell.angle_beta   90.00
_cell.angle_gamma   90.00
#
_symmetry.space_group_name_H-M   'P 1'
#
loop_
_entity.id
_entity.type
_entity.pdbx_description
1 polymer ?
#
loop_
_entity_poly.entity_id
_entity_poly.type
_entity_poly.pdbx_seq_one_letter_code
_entity_poly.pdbx_strand_id
1 'polypeptide(L)'
;MSKLTQLAEALLSPSPLGFLFALIVVISVPILLHNFLSRGSSVAAPPSILLVGPSGSGKTSLQTLFERGKSAPTHTSQTPLVAECSLPVGITAASAKYRSVNDPSHRVREKFLLIDTPGHGKLRHHAFNAVGNTKNLKGIIFVVDAANLPAGDEALRQAAEYLHDTLLLLQKRLTNVKSSKDQQGVEVLIAANKMDLFTAQPSAIVRSLLEKEIGKVRNSKSKGLLESGIETAGDLDGVDSDDWLGETGSTQFKFEQLEEFNISTEVAGGCALGENEADVQKWWKWVGDRL
;
A
#
# COMPACT_ATOMS: atom_id res chain seq x y z
N MET A 1 -58.63 9.22 6.16
CA MET A 1 -58.04 10.53 6.50
C MET A 1 -58.39 11.01 7.92
N SER A 2 -59.57 10.69 8.48
CA SER A 2 -59.99 11.20 9.80
C SER A 2 -59.19 10.72 11.02
N LYS A 3 -58.66 9.49 11.01
CA LYS A 3 -57.90 8.97 12.18
C LYS A 3 -56.53 9.64 12.36
N LEU A 4 -55.87 10.01 11.27
CA LEU A 4 -54.59 10.72 11.31
C LEU A 4 -54.76 12.17 11.76
N THR A 5 -55.83 12.83 11.29
CA THR A 5 -56.15 14.20 11.71
C THR A 5 -56.57 14.23 13.18
N GLN A 6 -57.38 13.28 13.65
CA GLN A 6 -57.76 13.17 15.08
C GLN A 6 -56.56 12.84 15.99
N LEU A 7 -55.64 11.99 15.54
CA LEU A 7 -54.39 11.73 16.27
C LEU A 7 -53.54 13.00 16.36
N ALA A 8 -53.39 13.74 15.25
CA ALA A 8 -52.65 15.00 15.24
C ALA A 8 -53.27 16.06 16.15
N GLU A 9 -54.61 16.17 16.16
CA GLU A 9 -55.35 17.12 17.01
C GLU A 9 -55.21 16.77 18.51
N ALA A 10 -55.26 15.48 18.85
CA ALA A 10 -55.03 15.02 20.22
C ALA A 10 -53.57 15.25 20.68
N LEU A 11 -52.61 15.07 19.78
CA LEU A 11 -51.18 15.32 20.01
C LEU A 11 -50.84 16.81 20.21
N LEU A 12 -51.58 17.73 19.57
CA LEU A 12 -51.38 19.18 19.69
C LEU A 12 -52.26 19.84 20.77
N SER A 13 -53.17 19.10 21.39
CA SER A 13 -53.95 19.59 22.53
C SER A 13 -53.10 19.58 23.81
N PRO A 14 -53.13 20.65 24.65
CA PRO A 14 -52.31 20.75 25.86
C PRO A 14 -52.86 19.80 26.94
N SER A 15 -52.46 18.54 26.85
CA SER A 15 -52.75 17.47 27.82
C SER A 15 -51.46 16.99 28.48
N PRO A 16 -51.47 16.57 29.76
CA PRO A 16 -50.27 16.05 30.44
C PRO A 16 -49.58 14.91 29.69
N LEU A 17 -50.35 14.08 28.96
CA LEU A 17 -49.84 13.01 28.11
C LEU A 17 -49.16 13.53 26.84
N GLY A 18 -49.68 14.61 26.24
CA GLY A 18 -49.05 15.29 25.10
C GLY A 18 -47.68 15.87 25.46
N PHE A 19 -47.55 16.47 26.65
CA PHE A 19 -46.26 16.95 27.16
C PHE A 19 -45.25 15.81 27.38
N LEU A 20 -45.68 14.68 27.95
CA LEU A 20 -44.82 13.52 28.14
C LEU A 20 -44.31 12.97 26.79
N PHE A 21 -45.18 12.87 25.80
CA PHE A 21 -44.82 12.41 24.46
C PHE A 21 -43.87 13.38 23.75
N ALA A 22 -44.14 14.69 23.82
CA ALA A 22 -43.26 15.71 23.25
C ALA A 22 -41.86 15.66 23.88
N LEU A 23 -41.76 15.48 25.20
CA LEU A 23 -40.48 15.33 25.90
C LEU A 23 -39.70 14.09 25.41
N ILE A 24 -40.39 12.95 25.24
CA ILE A 24 -39.79 11.72 24.72
C ILE A 24 -39.26 11.94 23.29
N VAL A 25 -40.02 12.61 22.42
CA VAL A 25 -39.59 12.90 21.04
C VAL A 25 -38.40 13.85 21.02
N VAL A 26 -38.42 14.93 21.82
CA VAL A 26 -37.34 15.92 21.89
C VAL A 26 -36.03 15.31 22.40
N ILE A 27 -36.09 14.30 23.27
CA ILE A 27 -34.89 13.59 23.76
C ILE A 27 -34.48 12.46 22.81
N SER A 28 -35.43 11.68 22.31
CA SER A 28 -35.15 10.50 21.47
C SER A 28 -34.65 10.87 20.07
N VAL A 29 -35.17 11.94 19.45
CA VAL A 29 -34.77 12.33 18.09
C VAL A 29 -33.29 12.71 18.02
N PRO A 30 -32.73 13.57 18.89
CA PRO A 30 -31.30 13.84 18.91
C PRO A 30 -30.45 12.61 19.19
N ILE A 31 -30.88 11.71 20.08
CA ILE A 31 -30.14 10.48 20.41
C ILE A 31 -30.16 9.51 19.23
N LEU A 32 -31.30 9.31 18.58
CA LEU A 32 -31.43 8.47 17.39
C LEU A 32 -30.67 9.06 16.21
N LEU A 33 -30.75 10.37 16.01
CA LEU A 33 -30.00 11.07 14.96
C LEU A 33 -28.49 11.00 15.21
N HIS A 34 -28.05 11.23 16.46
CA HIS A 34 -26.66 11.10 16.84
C HIS A 34 -26.18 9.67 16.62
N ASN A 35 -26.93 8.66 17.06
CA ASN A 35 -26.58 7.25 16.84
C ASN A 35 -26.60 6.86 15.35
N PHE A 36 -27.53 7.39 14.55
CA PHE A 36 -27.61 7.09 13.13
C PHE A 36 -26.46 7.73 12.34
N LEU A 37 -26.10 8.98 12.66
CA LEU A 37 -24.98 9.70 12.06
C LEU A 37 -23.62 9.20 12.56
N SER A 38 -23.50 8.88 13.85
CA SER A 38 -22.25 8.42 14.46
C SER A 38 -21.93 6.95 14.15
N ARG A 39 -22.93 6.12 13.83
CA ARG A 39 -22.73 4.73 13.33
C ARG A 39 -21.95 4.67 12.01
N GLY A 40 -21.88 5.76 11.24
CA GLY A 40 -21.04 5.87 10.06
C GLY A 40 -19.55 6.15 10.36
N SER A 41 -19.20 6.42 11.61
CA SER A 41 -17.82 6.67 12.05
C SER A 41 -17.20 5.41 12.65
N SER A 42 -17.19 4.29 11.90
CA SER A 42 -16.24 3.23 12.24
C SER A 42 -14.84 3.86 12.09
N VAL A 43 -14.02 3.76 13.14
CA VAL A 43 -12.62 4.19 13.09
C VAL A 43 -12.00 3.43 11.91
N ALA A 44 -11.76 4.14 10.81
CA ALA A 44 -11.19 3.55 9.62
C ALA A 44 -9.87 2.86 10.02
N ALA A 45 -9.69 1.61 9.59
CA ALA A 45 -8.44 0.90 9.86
C ALA A 45 -7.25 1.79 9.46
N PRO A 46 -6.20 1.87 10.28
CA PRO A 46 -5.07 2.74 9.97
C PRO A 46 -4.50 2.39 8.59
N PRO A 47 -4.04 3.40 7.83
CA PRO A 47 -3.38 3.16 6.54
C PRO A 47 -2.19 2.23 6.75
N SER A 48 -2.00 1.29 5.82
CA SER A 48 -0.96 0.27 5.90
C SER A 48 0.01 0.41 4.73
N ILE A 49 1.30 0.28 5.01
CA ILE A 49 2.38 0.25 4.03
C ILE A 49 3.14 -1.05 4.18
N LEU A 50 3.38 -1.73 3.06
CA LEU A 50 4.03 -3.03 3.04
C LEU A 50 5.52 -2.89 2.67
N LEU A 51 6.42 -3.46 3.46
CA LEU A 51 7.82 -3.62 3.09
C LEU A 51 8.02 -4.98 2.42
N VAL A 52 8.50 -4.95 1.19
CA VAL A 52 8.76 -6.13 0.35
C VAL A 52 10.17 -6.04 -0.20
N GLY A 53 10.79 -7.16 -0.54
CA GLY A 53 12.09 -7.20 -1.21
C GLY A 53 13.01 -8.34 -0.74
N PRO A 54 14.13 -8.57 -1.45
CA PRO A 54 15.03 -9.70 -1.21
C PRO A 54 15.60 -9.75 0.21
N SER A 55 16.08 -10.92 0.64
CA SER A 55 16.85 -11.04 1.89
C SER A 55 18.07 -10.14 1.87
N GLY A 56 18.41 -9.55 3.02
CA GLY A 56 19.60 -8.69 3.14
C GLY A 56 19.46 -7.28 2.56
N SER A 57 18.31 -6.91 1.98
CA SER A 57 18.09 -5.56 1.43
C SER A 57 17.91 -4.48 2.50
N GLY A 58 17.68 -4.84 3.77
CA GLY A 58 17.56 -3.91 4.90
C GLY A 58 16.12 -3.53 5.31
N LYS A 59 15.12 -4.34 4.94
CA LYS A 59 13.70 -4.12 5.32
C LYS A 59 13.48 -3.97 6.83
N THR A 60 13.99 -4.91 7.62
CA THR A 60 13.81 -4.91 9.08
C THR A 60 14.58 -3.76 9.74
N SER A 61 15.75 -3.39 9.20
CA SER A 61 16.48 -2.19 9.64
C SER A 61 15.68 -0.92 9.36
N LEU A 62 15.06 -0.82 8.18
CA LEU A 62 14.18 0.29 7.82
C LEU A 62 12.94 0.36 8.72
N GLN A 63 12.31 -0.77 9.03
CA GLN A 63 11.19 -0.82 9.97
C GLN A 63 11.61 -0.36 11.36
N THR A 64 12.75 -0.84 11.86
CA THR A 64 13.26 -0.45 13.18
C THR A 64 13.55 1.06 13.22
N LEU A 65 14.12 1.61 12.14
CA LEU A 65 14.31 3.05 11.98
C LEU A 65 12.97 3.80 12.00
N PHE A 66 11.94 3.30 11.33
CA PHE A 66 10.62 3.96 11.29
C PHE A 66 9.86 3.88 12.61
N GLU A 67 10.04 2.79 13.37
CA GLU A 67 9.42 2.59 14.68
C GLU A 67 10.13 3.39 15.78
N ARG A 68 11.47 3.41 15.77
CA ARG A 68 12.28 3.87 16.92
C ARG A 68 13.14 5.10 16.63
N GLY A 69 13.22 5.54 15.38
CA GLY A 69 14.13 6.59 14.93
C GLY A 69 15.60 6.16 14.88
N LYS A 70 15.93 4.91 15.21
CA LYS A 70 17.29 4.37 15.17
C LYS A 70 17.29 2.94 14.63
N SER A 71 18.25 2.63 13.78
CA SER A 71 18.47 1.26 13.33
C SER A 71 19.16 0.43 14.41
N ALA A 72 18.85 -0.87 14.47
CA ALA A 72 19.44 -1.83 15.41
C ALA A 72 20.01 -3.04 14.64
N PRO A 73 20.91 -3.83 15.25
CA PRO A 73 21.35 -5.09 14.65
C PRO A 73 20.17 -6.02 14.38
N THR A 74 20.06 -6.52 13.13
CA THR A 74 18.96 -7.37 12.68
C THR A 74 19.45 -8.73 12.18
N HIS A 75 18.59 -9.74 12.27
CA HIS A 75 18.81 -11.07 11.70
C HIS A 75 17.76 -11.38 10.61
N THR A 76 17.90 -12.53 9.93
CA THR A 76 16.94 -12.97 8.91
C THR A 76 15.56 -13.21 9.52
N SER A 77 14.60 -12.37 9.15
CA SER A 77 13.19 -12.51 9.56
C SER A 77 12.57 -13.78 9.00
N GLN A 78 11.92 -14.55 9.86
CA GLN A 78 11.19 -15.78 9.49
C GLN A 78 9.67 -15.57 9.48
N THR A 79 9.18 -14.55 10.19
CA THR A 79 7.76 -14.19 10.29
C THR A 79 7.57 -12.72 9.94
N PRO A 80 6.40 -12.33 9.40
CA PRO A 80 6.07 -10.92 9.22
C PRO A 80 6.03 -10.17 10.55
N LEU A 81 6.39 -8.88 10.53
CA LEU A 81 6.36 -8.00 11.70
C LEU A 81 5.53 -6.76 11.38
N VAL A 82 4.54 -6.45 12.22
CA VAL A 82 3.71 -5.24 12.06
C VAL A 82 4.08 -4.26 13.15
N ALA A 83 4.45 -3.04 12.75
CA ALA A 83 4.75 -1.94 13.66
C ALA A 83 3.80 -0.77 13.37
N GLU A 84 3.33 -0.11 14.43
CA GLU A 84 2.65 1.18 14.32
C GLU A 84 3.70 2.28 14.30
N CYS A 85 3.82 2.99 13.18
CA CYS A 85 4.78 4.06 12.98
C CYS A 85 4.06 5.40 12.92
N SER A 86 4.74 6.46 13.34
CA SER A 86 4.29 7.85 13.19
C SER A 86 5.23 8.60 12.26
N LEU A 87 4.69 9.51 11.46
CA LEU A 87 5.50 10.42 10.65
C LEU A 87 6.46 11.25 11.54
N PRO A 88 7.70 11.50 11.10
CA PRO A 88 8.63 12.34 11.82
C PRO A 88 8.20 13.81 11.78
N VAL A 89 8.70 14.60 12.74
CA VAL A 89 8.42 16.04 12.83
C VAL A 89 8.93 16.74 11.56
N GLY A 90 8.06 17.51 10.90
CA GLY A 90 8.36 18.25 9.68
C GLY A 90 7.87 17.60 8.38
N ILE A 91 7.34 16.37 8.44
CA ILE A 91 6.67 15.73 7.31
C ILE A 91 5.18 15.59 7.63
N THR A 92 4.35 16.29 6.85
CA THR A 92 2.90 16.30 7.02
C THR A 92 2.26 15.31 6.07
N ALA A 93 1.33 14.49 6.59
CA ALA A 93 0.47 13.65 5.76
C ALA A 93 -0.28 14.48 4.69
N ALA A 94 -0.44 13.95 3.49
CA ALA A 94 -1.19 14.62 2.43
C ALA A 94 -2.63 14.94 2.87
N SER A 95 -3.26 14.03 3.64
CA SER A 95 -4.58 14.24 4.21
C SER A 95 -4.66 15.34 5.27
N ALA A 96 -3.52 15.80 5.78
CA ALA A 96 -3.39 16.81 6.83
C ALA A 96 -2.88 18.18 6.31
N LYS A 97 -2.48 18.30 5.04
CA LYS A 97 -1.88 19.52 4.45
C LYS A 97 -2.66 20.82 4.69
N TYR A 98 -3.99 20.75 4.72
CA TYR A 98 -4.87 21.91 4.91
C TYR A 98 -5.58 21.93 6.27
N ARG A 99 -5.20 21.06 7.21
CA ARG A 99 -5.83 20.97 8.54
C ARG A 99 -5.07 21.81 9.56
N SER A 100 -5.78 22.28 10.57
CA SER A 100 -5.17 23.01 11.68
C SER A 100 -4.28 22.09 12.51
N VAL A 101 -3.12 22.59 12.92
CA VAL A 101 -2.14 21.90 13.78
C VAL A 101 -2.74 21.34 15.07
N ASN A 102 -3.82 21.96 15.57
CA ASN A 102 -4.45 21.59 16.84
C ASN A 102 -5.75 20.78 16.69
N ASP A 103 -6.06 20.25 15.50
CA ASP A 103 -7.19 19.33 15.31
C ASP A 103 -6.86 17.98 15.99
N PRO A 104 -7.65 17.50 16.97
CA PRO A 104 -7.40 16.20 17.62
C PRO A 104 -7.42 15.03 16.62
N SER A 105 -8.12 15.18 15.49
CA SER A 105 -8.14 14.20 14.40
C SER A 105 -6.84 14.15 13.59
N HIS A 106 -5.99 15.19 13.69
CA HIS A 106 -4.70 15.30 13.01
C HIS A 106 -3.71 14.26 13.54
N ARG A 107 -3.62 14.12 14.86
CA ARG A 107 -2.68 13.21 15.55
C ARG A 107 -2.93 11.73 15.26
N VAL A 108 -4.15 11.37 14.88
CA VAL A 108 -4.53 9.99 14.52
C VAL A 108 -4.08 9.65 13.08
N ARG A 109 -3.96 10.64 12.20
CA ARG A 109 -3.63 10.44 10.77
C ARG A 109 -2.15 10.52 10.44
N GLU A 110 -1.31 10.93 11.39
CA GLU A 110 0.14 10.81 11.29
C GLU A 110 0.62 9.36 11.50
N LYS A 111 -0.29 8.47 11.90
CA LYS A 111 0.03 7.08 12.20
C LYS A 111 -0.35 6.15 11.07
N PHE A 112 0.50 5.16 10.84
CA PHE A 112 0.29 4.11 9.84
C PHE A 112 0.88 2.79 10.33
N LEU A 113 0.41 1.69 9.76
CA LEU A 113 0.97 0.37 10.00
C LEU A 113 2.04 0.08 8.95
N LEU A 114 3.24 -0.24 9.41
CA LEU A 114 4.32 -0.74 8.57
C LEU A 114 4.44 -2.25 8.75
N ILE A 115 4.22 -2.98 7.65
CA ILE A 115 4.21 -4.44 7.65
C ILE A 115 5.50 -4.92 6.98
N ASP A 116 6.46 -5.44 7.76
CA ASP A 116 7.65 -6.11 7.25
C ASP A 116 7.35 -7.57 6.89
N THR A 117 7.94 -8.02 5.80
CA THR A 117 7.75 -9.36 5.27
C THR A 117 9.11 -10.07 5.10
N PRO A 118 9.18 -11.38 5.38
CA PRO A 118 10.40 -12.14 5.15
C PRO A 118 10.88 -12.06 3.70
N GLY A 119 12.17 -11.79 3.50
CA GLY A 119 12.78 -11.68 2.16
C GLY A 119 13.19 -13.02 1.52
N HIS A 120 13.21 -14.09 2.30
CA HIS A 120 13.69 -15.40 1.84
C HIS A 120 12.72 -16.00 0.82
N GLY A 121 13.24 -16.59 -0.26
CA GLY A 121 12.43 -17.08 -1.39
C GLY A 121 11.23 -17.95 -1.00
N LYS A 122 11.43 -18.90 -0.09
CA LYS A 122 10.37 -19.80 0.42
C LYS A 122 9.27 -19.10 1.23
N LEU A 123 9.55 -17.92 1.79
CA LEU A 123 8.65 -17.19 2.69
C LEU A 123 7.94 -16.02 1.99
N ARG A 124 8.16 -15.81 0.68
CA ARG A 124 7.52 -14.74 -0.11
C ARG A 124 5.99 -14.83 -0.14
N HIS A 125 5.41 -16.00 0.12
CA HIS A 125 3.96 -16.19 0.23
C HIS A 125 3.33 -15.28 1.30
N HIS A 126 4.06 -14.93 2.37
CA HIS A 126 3.58 -13.95 3.36
C HIS A 126 3.39 -12.56 2.74
N ALA A 127 4.33 -12.12 1.91
CA ALA A 127 4.23 -10.83 1.23
C ALA A 127 3.07 -10.84 0.23
N PHE A 128 2.93 -11.90 -0.58
CA PHE A 128 1.83 -12.03 -1.54
C PHE A 128 0.47 -12.05 -0.85
N ASN A 129 0.34 -12.78 0.25
CA ASN A 129 -0.89 -12.76 1.06
C ASN A 129 -1.18 -11.37 1.65
N ALA A 130 -0.15 -10.63 2.06
CA ALA A 130 -0.32 -9.26 2.55
C ALA A 130 -0.76 -8.29 1.43
N VAL A 131 -0.21 -8.43 0.21
CA VAL A 131 -0.64 -7.64 -0.96
C VAL A 131 -2.11 -7.92 -1.29
N GLY A 132 -2.58 -9.16 -1.21
CA GLY A 132 -3.99 -9.49 -1.50
C GLY A 132 -4.98 -9.10 -0.40
N ASN A 133 -4.63 -9.32 0.88
CA ASN A 133 -5.60 -9.29 1.98
C ASN A 133 -5.61 -7.97 2.78
N THR A 134 -4.65 -7.07 2.56
CA THR A 134 -4.58 -5.80 3.32
C THR A 134 -5.62 -4.79 2.82
N LYS A 135 -6.65 -4.55 3.63
CA LYS A 135 -7.81 -3.70 3.29
C LYS A 135 -7.46 -2.24 3.02
N ASN A 136 -6.61 -1.61 3.83
CA ASN A 136 -6.22 -0.20 3.67
C ASN A 136 -4.74 -0.08 3.25
N LEU A 137 -4.34 -0.80 2.20
CA LEU A 137 -2.99 -0.71 1.65
C LEU A 137 -2.84 0.61 0.88
N LYS A 138 -1.99 1.51 1.38
CA LYS A 138 -1.72 2.81 0.75
C LYS A 138 -0.49 2.79 -0.17
N GLY A 139 0.41 1.84 0.02
CA GLY A 139 1.61 1.73 -0.79
C GLY A 139 2.45 0.50 -0.45
N ILE A 140 3.36 0.18 -1.36
CA ILE A 140 4.37 -0.87 -1.18
C ILE A 140 5.75 -0.23 -1.29
N ILE A 141 6.61 -0.47 -0.31
CA ILE A 141 8.04 -0.13 -0.41
C ILE A 141 8.79 -1.40 -0.75
N PHE A 142 9.30 -1.47 -1.97
CA PHE A 142 10.17 -2.54 -2.43
C PHE A 142 11.63 -2.17 -2.17
N VAL A 143 12.23 -2.75 -1.14
CA VAL A 143 13.59 -2.45 -0.70
C VAL A 143 14.59 -3.33 -1.43
N VAL A 144 15.54 -2.70 -2.12
CA VAL A 144 16.64 -3.34 -2.84
C VAL A 144 18.00 -2.89 -2.30
N ASP A 145 19.00 -3.76 -2.38
CA ASP A 145 20.37 -3.43 -2.01
C ASP A 145 21.08 -2.78 -3.20
N ALA A 146 21.24 -1.45 -3.20
CA ALA A 146 21.85 -0.73 -4.31
C ALA A 146 23.30 -1.13 -4.59
N ALA A 147 24.02 -1.67 -3.60
CA ALA A 147 25.41 -2.10 -3.73
C ALA A 147 25.56 -3.46 -4.40
N ASN A 148 24.50 -4.28 -4.42
CA ASN A 148 24.51 -5.64 -4.95
C ASN A 148 23.54 -5.81 -6.14
N LEU A 149 23.45 -4.78 -6.99
CA LEU A 149 22.68 -4.79 -8.24
C LEU A 149 23.51 -4.66 -9.54
N PRO A 150 24.81 -4.99 -9.63
CA PRO A 150 25.50 -4.91 -10.90
C PRO A 150 24.88 -5.86 -11.95
N ALA A 151 25.01 -5.50 -13.23
CA ALA A 151 24.41 -6.25 -14.32
C ALA A 151 24.99 -7.68 -14.41
N GLY A 152 24.13 -8.68 -14.47
CA GLY A 152 24.52 -10.10 -14.54
C GLY A 152 24.65 -10.79 -13.18
N ASP A 153 24.44 -10.06 -12.08
CA ASP A 153 24.38 -10.63 -10.74
C ASP A 153 23.06 -11.40 -10.54
N GLU A 154 23.16 -12.55 -9.88
CA GLU A 154 22.03 -13.36 -9.44
C GLU A 154 21.13 -12.58 -8.48
N ALA A 155 21.69 -11.68 -7.68
CA ALA A 155 20.91 -10.84 -6.78
C ALA A 155 19.96 -9.88 -7.52
N LEU A 156 20.41 -9.27 -8.63
CA LEU A 156 19.56 -8.43 -9.48
C LEU A 156 18.43 -9.26 -10.10
N ARG A 157 18.74 -10.47 -10.59
CA ARG A 157 17.73 -11.38 -11.14
C ARG A 157 16.69 -11.76 -10.10
N GLN A 158 17.11 -12.18 -8.92
CA GLN A 158 16.19 -12.55 -7.83
C GLN A 158 15.33 -11.38 -7.35
N ALA A 159 15.89 -10.16 -7.34
CA ALA A 159 15.15 -8.94 -7.04
C ALA A 159 14.12 -8.61 -8.13
N ALA A 160 14.52 -8.68 -9.39
CA ALA A 160 13.64 -8.42 -10.54
C ALA A 160 12.51 -9.45 -10.64
N GLU A 161 12.80 -10.74 -10.43
CA GLU A 161 11.77 -11.80 -10.38
C GLU A 161 10.78 -11.55 -9.23
N TYR A 162 11.27 -11.16 -8.05
CA TYR A 162 10.38 -10.86 -6.92
C TYR A 162 9.52 -9.61 -7.16
N LEU A 163 10.13 -8.56 -7.71
CA LEU A 163 9.42 -7.33 -8.04
C LEU A 163 8.37 -7.59 -9.13
N HIS A 164 8.72 -8.32 -10.18
CA HIS A 164 7.79 -8.74 -11.23
C HIS A 164 6.55 -9.42 -10.63
N ASP A 165 6.73 -10.40 -9.75
CA ASP A 165 5.62 -11.17 -9.17
C ASP A 165 4.75 -10.33 -8.23
N THR A 166 5.38 -9.39 -7.52
CA THR A 166 4.67 -8.45 -6.64
C THR A 166 3.84 -7.46 -7.45
N LEU A 167 4.39 -6.91 -8.54
CA LEU A 167 3.70 -5.99 -9.43
C LEU A 167 2.58 -6.68 -10.20
N LEU A 168 2.79 -7.91 -10.66
CA LEU A 168 1.76 -8.69 -11.35
C LEU A 168 0.58 -8.99 -10.41
N LEU A 169 0.86 -9.35 -9.16
CA LEU A 169 -0.16 -9.56 -8.15
C LEU A 169 -0.93 -8.25 -7.83
N LEU A 170 -0.22 -7.12 -7.77
CA LEU A 170 -0.82 -5.81 -7.58
C LEU A 170 -1.73 -5.43 -8.76
N GLN A 171 -1.27 -5.65 -9.99
CA GLN A 171 -2.04 -5.44 -11.23
C GLN A 171 -3.32 -6.27 -11.18
N LYS A 172 -3.22 -7.58 -10.93
CA LYS A 172 -4.38 -8.47 -10.77
C LYS A 172 -5.33 -8.02 -9.67
N ARG A 173 -4.81 -7.56 -8.54
CA ARG A 173 -5.63 -7.04 -7.45
C ARG A 173 -6.46 -5.86 -7.93
N LEU A 174 -5.84 -4.89 -8.60
CA LEU A 174 -6.49 -3.65 -9.02
C LEU A 174 -7.45 -3.84 -10.20
N THR A 175 -7.11 -4.71 -11.16
CA THR A 175 -8.00 -5.02 -12.30
C THR A 175 -9.26 -5.77 -11.87
N ASN A 176 -9.18 -6.60 -10.82
CA ASN A 176 -10.33 -7.33 -10.28
C ASN A 176 -11.31 -6.47 -9.46
N VAL A 177 -10.93 -5.23 -9.08
CA VAL A 177 -11.84 -4.32 -8.35
C VAL A 177 -12.87 -3.72 -9.32
N LYS A 178 -14.06 -4.32 -9.36
CA LYS A 178 -15.20 -3.90 -10.22
C LYS A 178 -15.88 -2.59 -9.80
N SER A 179 -15.54 -2.03 -8.63
CA SER A 179 -16.18 -0.83 -8.08
C SER A 179 -15.30 0.39 -8.24
N SER A 180 -15.76 1.36 -9.03
CA SER A 180 -15.06 2.63 -9.32
C SER A 180 -14.74 3.49 -8.09
N LYS A 181 -15.38 3.23 -6.95
CA LYS A 181 -15.18 3.99 -5.70
C LYS A 181 -13.96 3.52 -4.88
N ASP A 182 -13.45 2.31 -5.16
CA ASP A 182 -12.34 1.68 -4.42
C ASP A 182 -11.09 1.49 -5.30
N GLN A 183 -11.09 2.04 -6.52
CA GLN A 183 -9.93 2.14 -7.40
C GLN A 183 -8.97 3.24 -6.94
N GLN A 184 -8.58 3.23 -5.66
CA GLN A 184 -7.43 4.02 -5.25
C GLN A 184 -6.19 3.31 -5.78
N GLY A 185 -5.46 3.99 -6.67
CA GLY A 185 -4.19 3.51 -7.17
C GLY A 185 -3.23 3.20 -6.02
N VAL A 186 -2.40 2.17 -6.21
CA VAL A 186 -1.39 1.80 -5.22
C VAL A 186 -0.04 2.18 -5.79
N GLU A 187 0.70 2.95 -5.01
CA GLU A 187 2.04 3.34 -5.41
C GLU A 187 3.10 2.39 -4.86
N VAL A 188 4.14 2.18 -5.67
CA VAL A 188 5.28 1.34 -5.32
C VAL A 188 6.54 2.17 -5.29
N LEU A 189 7.14 2.30 -4.11
CA LEU A 189 8.45 2.90 -3.93
C LEU A 189 9.53 1.83 -4.02
N ILE A 190 10.39 1.92 -5.02
CA ILE A 190 11.62 1.13 -5.08
C ILE A 190 12.67 1.88 -4.26
N ALA A 191 12.87 1.44 -3.03
CA ALA A 191 13.84 2.00 -2.10
C ALA A 191 15.21 1.37 -2.36
N ALA A 192 16.08 2.09 -3.07
CA ALA A 192 17.47 1.71 -3.30
C ALA A 192 18.28 1.99 -2.03
N ASN A 193 18.40 0.98 -1.18
CA ASN A 193 19.05 1.07 0.12
C ASN A 193 20.56 0.84 0.02
N LYS A 194 21.28 1.17 1.11
CA LYS A 194 22.74 1.06 1.25
C LYS A 194 23.54 2.01 0.36
N MET A 195 23.00 3.22 0.15
CA MET A 195 23.69 4.28 -0.62
C MET A 195 24.95 4.82 0.06
N ASP A 196 25.22 4.42 1.30
CA ASP A 196 26.46 4.67 2.04
C ASP A 196 27.65 3.86 1.50
N LEU A 197 27.40 2.76 0.79
CA LEU A 197 28.44 1.92 0.21
C LEU A 197 28.96 2.49 -1.11
N PHE A 198 30.27 2.49 -1.32
CA PHE A 198 30.91 3.02 -2.54
C PHE A 198 30.46 2.30 -3.83
N THR A 199 30.03 1.04 -3.73
CA THR A 199 29.54 0.25 -4.87
C THR A 199 28.07 0.47 -5.19
N ALA A 200 27.37 1.31 -4.41
CA ALA A 200 25.95 1.57 -4.57
C ALA A 200 25.63 2.26 -5.90
N GLN A 201 24.69 1.67 -6.64
CA GLN A 201 24.21 2.23 -7.88
C GLN A 201 23.21 3.36 -7.62
N PRO A 202 23.34 4.53 -8.31
CA PRO A 202 22.35 5.60 -8.24
C PRO A 202 20.93 5.13 -8.62
N SER A 203 19.90 5.76 -8.05
CA SER A 203 18.50 5.38 -8.25
C SER A 203 18.06 5.34 -9.72
N ALA A 204 18.57 6.24 -10.57
CA ALA A 204 18.28 6.25 -12.00
C ALA A 204 18.84 5.00 -12.71
N ILE A 205 20.04 4.55 -12.32
CA ILE A 205 20.65 3.33 -12.86
C ILE A 205 19.89 2.11 -12.35
N VAL A 206 19.57 2.05 -11.06
CA VAL A 206 18.75 0.98 -10.45
C VAL A 206 17.43 0.83 -11.19
N ARG A 207 16.73 1.93 -11.50
CA ARG A 207 15.50 1.92 -12.30
C ARG A 207 15.72 1.23 -13.65
N SER A 208 16.74 1.68 -14.41
CA SER A 208 17.03 1.13 -15.74
C SER A 208 17.43 -0.35 -15.73
N LEU A 209 18.16 -0.79 -14.70
CA LEU A 209 18.58 -2.18 -14.53
C LEU A 209 17.37 -3.08 -14.22
N LEU A 210 16.50 -2.65 -13.30
CA LEU A 210 15.28 -3.38 -12.97
C LEU A 210 14.32 -3.46 -14.16
N GLU A 211 14.11 -2.37 -14.90
CA GLU A 211 13.27 -2.38 -16.11
C GLU A 211 13.76 -3.41 -17.13
N LYS A 212 15.07 -3.41 -17.40
CA LYS A 212 15.70 -4.34 -18.35
C LYS A 212 15.56 -5.79 -17.89
N GLU A 213 15.82 -6.06 -16.61
CA GLU A 213 15.80 -7.43 -16.09
C GLU A 213 14.37 -7.96 -15.95
N ILE A 214 13.41 -7.15 -15.49
CA ILE A 214 11.99 -7.51 -15.48
C ILE A 214 11.51 -7.83 -16.90
N GLY A 215 11.93 -7.07 -17.91
CA GLY A 215 11.62 -7.38 -19.31
C GLY A 215 12.11 -8.78 -19.73
N LYS A 216 13.30 -9.20 -19.28
CA LYS A 216 13.80 -10.57 -19.52
C LYS A 216 12.98 -11.61 -18.75
N VAL A 217 12.66 -11.35 -17.49
CA VAL A 217 11.84 -12.26 -16.65
C VAL A 217 10.47 -12.47 -17.30
N ARG A 218 9.81 -11.40 -17.71
CA ARG A 218 8.52 -11.43 -18.41
C ARG A 218 8.57 -12.30 -19.67
N ASN A 219 9.58 -12.09 -20.51
CA ASN A 219 9.78 -12.88 -21.73
C ASN A 219 10.16 -14.34 -21.45
N SER A 220 10.88 -14.62 -20.36
CA SER A 220 11.23 -15.98 -19.96
C SER A 220 10.01 -16.72 -19.43
N LYS A 221 9.15 -16.07 -18.65
CA LYS A 221 7.93 -16.66 -18.10
C LYS A 221 6.90 -16.94 -19.18
N SER A 222 6.70 -16.03 -20.13
CA SER A 222 5.77 -16.27 -21.25
C SER A 222 6.21 -17.44 -22.13
N LYS A 223 7.51 -17.58 -22.43
CA LYS A 223 8.05 -18.74 -23.17
C LYS A 223 7.93 -20.06 -22.41
N GLY A 224 8.20 -20.05 -21.11
CA GLY A 224 8.08 -21.26 -20.28
C GLY A 224 6.64 -21.78 -20.17
N LEU A 225 5.65 -20.89 -20.17
CA LEU A 225 4.23 -21.26 -20.21
C LEU A 225 3.85 -21.90 -21.55
N LEU A 226 4.34 -21.35 -22.67
CA LEU A 226 4.12 -21.91 -24.01
C LEU A 226 4.75 -23.29 -24.18
N GLU A 227 5.95 -23.51 -23.62
CA GLU A 227 6.68 -24.78 -23.73
C GLU A 227 6.11 -25.88 -22.80
N SER A 228 5.49 -25.50 -21.68
CA SER A 228 4.93 -26.46 -20.72
C SER A 228 3.58 -27.07 -21.13
N GLY A 229 3.06 -26.73 -22.32
CA GLY A 229 1.98 -27.48 -22.97
C GLY A 229 0.71 -27.66 -22.14
N ILE A 230 0.35 -26.69 -21.30
CA ILE A 230 -0.99 -26.64 -20.71
C ILE A 230 -1.92 -26.13 -21.82
N GLU A 231 -2.30 -27.04 -22.72
CA GLU A 231 -3.47 -26.88 -23.57
C GLU A 231 -4.70 -26.88 -22.65
N THR A 232 -5.09 -25.72 -22.13
CA THR A 232 -6.52 -25.50 -21.86
C THR A 232 -7.20 -25.53 -23.22
N ALA A 233 -7.74 -26.68 -23.58
CA ALA A 233 -8.54 -26.88 -24.78
C ALA A 233 -9.75 -25.93 -24.75
N GLY A 234 -9.60 -24.77 -25.37
CA GLY A 234 -10.63 -23.74 -25.52
C GLY A 234 -10.00 -22.37 -25.79
N ASP A 235 -10.15 -21.91 -27.04
CA ASP A 235 -9.75 -20.60 -27.59
C ASP A 235 -8.26 -20.30 -27.77
N LEU A 236 -7.81 -20.52 -29.02
CA LEU A 236 -6.50 -20.14 -29.58
C LEU A 236 -6.31 -18.63 -29.80
N ASP A 237 -7.05 -17.76 -29.09
CA ASP A 237 -6.94 -16.29 -29.18
C ASP A 237 -6.67 -15.61 -27.82
N GLY A 238 -6.51 -16.38 -26.74
CA GLY A 238 -6.33 -15.83 -25.39
C GLY A 238 -5.22 -16.53 -24.62
N VAL A 239 -3.96 -16.20 -24.89
CA VAL A 239 -2.95 -16.31 -23.83
C VAL A 239 -3.45 -15.38 -22.72
N ASP A 240 -3.90 -15.93 -21.60
CA ASP A 240 -4.52 -15.19 -20.49
C ASP A 240 -3.85 -13.82 -20.31
N SER A 241 -4.56 -12.75 -20.70
CA SER A 241 -4.09 -11.36 -20.55
C SER A 241 -3.73 -11.04 -19.10
N ASP A 242 -4.21 -11.86 -18.18
CA ASP A 242 -4.05 -11.71 -16.74
C ASP A 242 -2.63 -12.07 -16.24
N ASP A 243 -1.84 -12.85 -16.98
CA ASP A 243 -0.49 -13.27 -16.56
C ASP A 243 0.64 -12.39 -17.12
N TRP A 244 0.32 -11.39 -17.93
CA TRP A 244 1.28 -10.46 -18.50
C TRP A 244 1.39 -9.17 -17.67
N LEU A 245 2.63 -8.81 -17.29
CA LEU A 245 2.91 -7.57 -16.57
C LEU A 245 3.06 -6.38 -17.53
N GLY A 246 2.23 -5.35 -17.31
CA GLY A 246 2.21 -4.11 -18.07
C GLY A 246 1.48 -4.23 -19.42
N GLU A 247 1.79 -3.32 -20.34
CA GLU A 247 1.17 -3.24 -21.67
C GLU A 247 1.45 -4.51 -22.51
N THR A 248 0.37 -5.14 -23.00
CA THR A 248 0.42 -6.32 -23.87
C THR A 248 1.00 -5.95 -25.24
N GLY A 249 1.97 -6.74 -25.72
CA GLY A 249 2.62 -6.52 -27.03
C GLY A 249 3.81 -5.57 -27.01
N SER A 250 4.11 -4.94 -25.88
CA SER A 250 5.32 -4.12 -25.74
C SER A 250 6.59 -4.95 -25.71
N THR A 251 7.61 -4.58 -26.48
CA THR A 251 8.89 -5.31 -26.55
C THR A 251 9.81 -5.06 -25.35
N GLN A 252 9.70 -3.88 -24.73
CA GLN A 252 10.50 -3.47 -23.59
C GLN A 252 9.60 -3.07 -22.43
N PHE A 253 9.89 -3.63 -21.25
CA PHE A 253 9.17 -3.26 -20.04
C PHE A 253 9.63 -1.89 -19.55
N LYS A 254 8.66 -1.01 -19.29
CA LYS A 254 8.86 0.30 -18.67
C LYS A 254 7.89 0.47 -17.53
N PHE A 255 8.36 1.02 -16.43
CA PHE A 255 7.51 1.25 -15.26
C PHE A 255 6.33 2.18 -15.55
N GLU A 256 6.47 3.10 -16.49
CA GLU A 256 5.40 4.02 -16.95
C GLU A 256 4.18 3.27 -17.51
N GLN A 257 4.37 2.07 -18.08
CA GLN A 257 3.26 1.23 -18.57
C GLN A 257 2.33 0.78 -17.43
N LEU A 258 2.79 0.79 -16.18
CA LEU A 258 1.99 0.38 -15.03
C LEU A 258 1.00 1.46 -14.58
N GLU A 259 1.19 2.72 -15.00
CA GLU A 259 0.29 3.82 -14.66
C GLU A 259 -1.11 3.61 -15.25
N GLU A 260 -1.21 2.92 -16.39
CA GLU A 260 -2.49 2.50 -17.00
C GLU A 260 -3.32 1.61 -16.06
N PHE A 261 -2.64 0.84 -15.20
CA PHE A 261 -3.26 -0.04 -14.21
C PHE A 261 -3.43 0.64 -12.84
N ASN A 262 -3.29 1.97 -12.76
CA ASN A 262 -3.27 2.75 -11.52
C ASN A 262 -2.14 2.36 -10.55
N ILE A 263 -1.00 1.92 -11.10
CA ILE A 263 0.21 1.60 -10.34
C ILE A 263 1.28 2.62 -10.71
N SER A 264 1.48 3.60 -9.84
CA SER A 264 2.61 4.52 -9.97
C SER A 264 3.85 3.93 -9.31
N THR A 265 5.02 4.14 -9.91
CA THR A 265 6.27 3.67 -9.34
C THR A 265 7.32 4.77 -9.27
N GLU A 266 7.99 4.88 -8.13
CA GLU A 266 9.06 5.83 -7.89
C GLU A 266 10.32 5.10 -7.43
N VAL A 267 11.50 5.57 -7.83
CA VAL A 267 12.77 5.00 -7.36
C VAL A 267 13.54 6.05 -6.57
N ALA A 268 13.77 5.78 -5.29
CA ALA A 268 14.48 6.70 -4.41
C ALA A 268 15.64 5.98 -3.70
N GLY A 269 16.82 6.58 -3.77
CA GLY A 269 17.99 6.15 -3.01
C GLY A 269 17.94 6.63 -1.56
N GLY A 270 18.51 5.86 -0.65
CA GLY A 270 18.68 6.21 0.75
C GLY A 270 19.50 5.18 1.54
N CYS A 271 19.65 5.41 2.84
CA CYS A 271 20.36 4.51 3.74
C CYS A 271 19.60 4.29 5.04
N ALA A 272 19.11 3.07 5.28
CA ALA A 272 18.41 2.71 6.52
C ALA A 272 19.33 2.65 7.76
N LEU A 273 20.65 2.53 7.55
CA LEU A 273 21.66 2.54 8.62
C LEU A 273 22.35 3.91 8.78
N GLY A 274 21.98 4.89 7.96
CA GLY A 274 22.61 6.20 7.96
C GLY A 274 22.41 6.91 9.31
N GLU A 275 23.46 7.57 9.78
CA GLU A 275 23.37 8.43 10.97
C GLU A 275 22.61 9.73 10.67
N ASN A 276 22.50 10.10 9.39
CA ASN A 276 21.84 11.31 8.94
C ASN A 276 20.37 11.04 8.57
N GLU A 277 19.43 11.74 9.22
CA GLU A 277 18.01 11.68 8.89
C GLU A 277 17.70 12.08 7.43
N ALA A 278 18.60 12.88 6.82
CA ALA A 278 18.52 13.29 5.42
C ALA A 278 18.53 12.10 4.44
N ASP A 279 19.20 11.00 4.79
CA ASP A 279 19.36 9.84 3.90
C ASP A 279 18.05 9.09 3.68
N VAL A 280 17.07 9.28 4.57
CA VAL A 280 15.77 8.58 4.53
C VAL A 280 14.61 9.55 4.33
N GLN A 281 14.88 10.86 4.28
CA GLN A 281 13.89 11.91 4.13
C GLN A 281 13.02 11.74 2.87
N LYS A 282 13.60 11.25 1.76
CA LYS A 282 12.84 10.97 0.53
C LYS A 282 11.81 9.87 0.73
N TRP A 283 12.18 8.79 1.43
CA TRP A 283 11.26 7.69 1.73
C TRP A 283 10.17 8.14 2.69
N TRP A 284 10.51 8.93 3.71
CA TRP A 284 9.52 9.51 4.61
C TRP A 284 8.55 10.46 3.93
N LYS A 285 9.05 11.31 3.02
CA LYS A 285 8.20 12.21 2.23
C LYS A 285 7.24 11.42 1.37
N TRP A 286 7.73 10.38 0.69
CA TRP A 286 6.88 9.48 -0.10
C TRP A 286 5.79 8.84 0.77
N VAL A 287 6.14 8.36 1.98
CA VAL A 287 5.15 7.82 2.92
C VAL A 287 4.12 8.88 3.31
N GLY A 288 4.56 10.08 3.69
CA GLY A 288 3.68 11.20 4.06
C GLY A 288 2.69 11.58 2.96
N ASP A 289 3.13 11.57 1.69
CA ASP A 289 2.27 11.87 0.54
C ASP A 289 1.15 10.83 0.32
N ARG A 290 1.22 9.65 0.97
CA ARG A 290 0.22 8.56 0.87
C ARG A 290 -0.70 8.40 2.08
N LEU A 291 -0.46 9.16 3.16
CA LEU A 291 -1.26 9.19 4.38
C LEU A 291 -2.25 10.36 4.39
#